data_AF-A0A9W9IBH6-F1
#
_entry.id   AF-A0A9W9IBH6-F1
#
_cell.length_a   1.000
_cell.length_b   1.000
_cell.length_c   1.000
_cell.angle_alpha   90.00
_cell.angle_beta   90.00
_cell.angle_gamma   90.00
#
_symmetry.space_group_name_H-M   'P 1'
#
loop_
_entity.id
_entity.type
_entity.pdbx_description
1 polymer ?
#
loop_
_entity_poly.entity_id
_entity_poly.type
_entity_poly.pdbx_seq_one_letter_code
_entity_poly.pdbx_strand_id
1 'polypeptide(L)'
;MSYIKSLSTLYHTMSLPSSQEGRLALTLGAVLLGSSTFLLPIAYRDYRLFKSYGPGGLPSNVFGWFIVRAFFQPFKREMISTDEYVNRTNAAGGHEHDGFLALSSEQLVQRSSDGRPVVGPHAVPQRQLTQIPEQDIKDKLQAEIEAFVARNLHLVKFQKSNLERHANGVFLADHIPRNKLARTMKGEAAHVHSGNDHSLHVVLAPADCKTVIDAGWAQRHGFAGTKAMTFFALGTRENIPSEYILIYAPRTEAEVATVMEIVTASVKNMSGREDVR
;
A
#
# COMPACT_ATOMS: atom_id res chain seq x y z
N MET A 1 56.45 -38.13 41.19
CA MET A 1 55.01 -37.83 40.96
C MET A 1 54.91 -36.33 40.75
N SER A 2 54.97 -35.87 39.50
CA SER A 2 53.86 -35.70 38.55
C SER A 2 53.07 -34.41 38.80
N TYR A 3 52.80 -33.69 37.71
CA TYR A 3 51.94 -32.50 37.54
C TYR A 3 52.55 -31.12 37.77
N ILE A 4 53.29 -30.61 36.77
CA ILE A 4 53.02 -29.28 36.19
C ILE A 4 53.30 -29.37 34.68
N LYS A 5 52.26 -29.74 33.91
CA LYS A 5 52.30 -29.60 32.45
C LYS A 5 52.11 -28.13 32.10
N SER A 6 53.04 -27.64 31.29
CA SER A 6 53.07 -26.35 30.63
C SER A 6 51.68 -25.85 30.20
N LEU A 7 51.29 -24.69 30.73
CA LEU A 7 50.33 -23.77 30.13
C LEU A 7 51.10 -22.56 29.60
N SER A 8 52.07 -22.77 28.70
CA SER A 8 52.66 -21.67 27.93
C SER A 8 51.85 -21.41 26.67
N THR A 9 50.74 -20.69 26.87
CA THR A 9 50.33 -19.53 26.09
C THR A 9 50.68 -19.52 24.60
N LEU A 10 49.73 -19.95 23.77
CA LEU A 10 49.69 -19.63 22.34
C LEU A 10 49.01 -18.26 22.14
N TYR A 11 49.64 -17.17 22.57
CA TYR A 11 49.25 -15.84 22.10
C TYR A 11 49.94 -15.59 20.76
N HIS A 12 49.25 -15.96 19.68
CA HIS A 12 49.67 -15.53 18.36
C HIS A 12 49.34 -14.03 18.25
N THR A 13 50.34 -13.18 18.46
CA THR A 13 50.25 -11.75 18.16
C THR A 13 50.06 -11.62 16.65
N MET A 14 48.85 -11.26 16.21
CA MET A 14 48.63 -10.87 14.82
C MET A 14 49.39 -9.57 14.56
N SER A 15 50.51 -9.67 13.86
CA SER A 15 51.27 -8.52 13.39
C SER A 15 50.46 -7.75 12.36
N LEU A 16 50.23 -6.45 12.57
CA LEU A 16 49.59 -5.60 11.57
C LEU A 16 50.48 -5.46 10.32
N PRO A 17 49.91 -5.39 9.10
CA PRO A 17 50.70 -5.20 7.89
C PRO A 17 51.51 -3.91 7.95
N SER A 18 52.79 -4.00 7.60
CA SER A 18 53.70 -2.86 7.52
C SER A 18 53.49 -2.03 6.25
N SER A 19 52.96 -2.63 5.17
CA SER A 19 52.71 -1.95 3.89
C SER A 19 51.39 -1.18 3.89
N GLN A 20 51.34 -0.09 3.12
CA GLN A 20 50.15 0.72 2.92
C GLN A 20 48.99 -0.09 2.29
N GLU A 21 49.30 -0.94 1.32
CA GLU A 21 48.33 -1.85 0.69
C GLU A 21 47.75 -2.86 1.68
N GLY A 22 48.57 -3.42 2.57
CA GLY A 22 48.12 -4.36 3.58
C GLY A 22 47.20 -3.70 4.61
N ARG A 23 47.49 -2.46 5.02
CA ARG A 23 46.62 -1.66 5.91
C ARG A 23 45.31 -1.28 5.22
N LEU A 24 45.34 -0.94 3.93
CA LEU A 24 44.15 -0.65 3.14
C LEU A 24 43.25 -1.90 2.99
N ALA A 25 43.83 -3.06 2.66
CA ALA A 25 43.10 -4.32 2.56
C ALA A 25 42.45 -4.71 3.90
N LEU A 26 43.15 -4.53 5.02
CA LEU A 26 42.62 -4.82 6.36
C LEU A 26 41.48 -3.86 6.74
N THR A 27 41.62 -2.58 6.40
CA THR A 27 40.58 -1.56 6.64
C THR A 27 39.33 -1.85 5.79
N LEU A 28 39.51 -2.15 4.51
CA LEU A 28 38.42 -2.54 3.62
C LEU A 28 37.74 -3.83 4.10
N GLY A 29 38.52 -4.83 4.52
CA GLY A 29 37.99 -6.07 5.09
C GLY A 29 37.18 -5.83 6.37
N ALA A 30 37.68 -5.00 7.29
CA ALA A 30 36.97 -4.64 8.51
C ALA A 30 35.68 -3.85 8.24
N VAL A 31 35.70 -2.91 7.29
CA VAL A 31 34.51 -2.16 6.86
C VAL A 31 33.49 -3.08 6.18
N LEU A 32 33.92 -3.99 5.33
CA LEU A 32 33.04 -4.97 4.66
C LEU A 32 32.40 -5.92 5.68
N LEU A 33 33.17 -6.46 6.64
CA LEU A 33 32.65 -7.33 7.69
C LEU A 33 31.72 -6.58 8.65
N GLY A 34 32.12 -5.38 9.09
CA GLY A 34 31.31 -4.53 9.96
C GLY A 34 29.99 -4.14 9.29
N SER A 35 30.04 -3.63 8.06
CA SER A 35 28.83 -3.28 7.29
C SER A 35 27.94 -4.50 7.03
N SER A 36 28.51 -5.66 6.71
CA SER A 36 27.73 -6.90 6.51
C SER A 36 27.01 -7.34 7.79
N THR A 37 27.63 -7.17 8.96
CA THR A 37 27.03 -7.54 10.26
C THR A 37 25.79 -6.73 10.60
N PHE A 38 25.70 -5.47 10.16
CA PHE A 38 24.53 -4.63 10.41
C PHE A 38 23.54 -4.61 9.24
N LEU A 39 24.03 -4.55 7.99
CA LEU A 39 23.18 -4.41 6.81
C LEU A 39 22.48 -5.72 6.45
N LEU A 40 23.14 -6.88 6.59
CA LEU A 40 22.52 -8.15 6.20
C LEU A 40 21.30 -8.50 7.07
N PRO A 41 21.33 -8.37 8.41
CA PRO A 41 20.13 -8.61 9.22
C PRO A 41 18.99 -7.63 8.90
N ILE A 42 19.30 -6.36 8.65
CA ILE A 42 18.30 -5.34 8.27
C ILE A 42 17.68 -5.69 6.92
N ALA A 43 18.50 -5.95 5.91
CA ALA A 43 18.05 -6.33 4.57
C ALA A 43 17.27 -7.66 4.61
N TYR A 44 17.69 -8.62 5.42
CA TYR A 44 16.97 -9.89 5.59
C TYR A 44 15.60 -9.67 6.23
N ARG A 45 15.50 -8.89 7.31
CA ARG A 45 14.22 -8.56 7.95
C ARG A 45 13.29 -7.81 6.99
N ASP A 46 13.83 -6.87 6.24
CA ASP A 46 13.10 -6.10 5.24
C ASP A 46 12.58 -6.99 4.10
N TYR A 47 13.42 -7.90 3.59
CA TYR A 47 13.03 -8.90 2.61
C TYR A 47 11.98 -9.86 3.16
N ARG A 48 12.13 -10.33 4.40
CA ARG A 48 11.14 -11.20 5.05
C ARG A 48 9.78 -10.51 5.18
N LEU A 49 9.77 -9.22 5.49
CA LEU A 49 8.58 -8.39 5.53
C LEU A 49 7.97 -8.21 4.13
N PHE A 50 8.77 -7.92 3.11
CA PHE A 50 8.30 -7.86 1.73
C PHE A 50 7.66 -9.18 1.29
N LYS A 51 8.30 -10.31 1.61
CA LYS A 51 7.81 -11.63 1.26
C LYS A 51 6.51 -11.97 2.00
N SER A 52 6.29 -11.47 3.21
CA SER A 52 5.07 -11.72 3.97
C SER A 52 3.84 -11.03 3.38
N TYR A 53 4.00 -10.10 2.44
CA TYR A 53 2.90 -9.47 1.72
C TYR A 53 2.20 -10.40 0.73
N GLY A 54 2.81 -11.54 0.42
CA GLY A 54 2.31 -12.47 -0.59
C GLY A 54 2.49 -11.94 -2.02
N PRO A 55 1.74 -12.49 -2.98
CA PRO A 55 1.73 -12.05 -4.37
C PRO A 55 1.26 -10.59 -4.53
N GLY A 56 1.67 -9.98 -5.64
CA GLY A 56 1.23 -8.65 -6.08
C GLY A 56 1.65 -8.39 -7.53
N GLY A 57 1.84 -7.12 -7.90
CA GLY A 57 2.27 -6.74 -9.26
C GLY A 57 3.69 -7.19 -9.65
N LEU A 58 4.59 -7.33 -8.67
CA LEU A 58 5.95 -7.86 -8.83
C LEU A 58 6.08 -9.25 -8.17
N PRO A 59 7.02 -10.09 -8.62
CA PRO A 59 7.27 -11.40 -8.00
C PRO A 59 7.60 -11.28 -6.50
N SER A 60 6.99 -12.13 -5.66
CA SER A 60 7.22 -12.16 -4.20
C SER A 60 8.49 -12.95 -3.85
N ASN A 61 9.63 -12.49 -4.35
CA ASN A 61 10.96 -13.09 -4.15
C ASN A 61 12.04 -12.00 -4.04
N VAL A 62 13.30 -12.42 -3.86
CA VAL A 62 14.43 -11.49 -3.67
C VAL A 62 14.61 -10.51 -4.83
N PHE A 63 14.31 -10.93 -6.06
CA PHE A 63 14.40 -10.06 -7.23
C PHE A 63 13.34 -8.95 -7.18
N GLY A 64 12.07 -9.30 -6.90
CA GLY A 64 11.01 -8.31 -6.74
C GLY A 64 11.29 -7.34 -5.59
N TRP A 65 11.76 -7.85 -4.45
CA TRP A 65 12.18 -7.02 -3.32
C TRP A 65 13.26 -6.01 -3.70
N PHE A 66 14.31 -6.47 -4.39
CA PHE A 66 15.40 -5.62 -4.85
C PHE A 66 14.88 -4.53 -5.80
N ILE A 67 14.03 -4.89 -6.77
CA ILE A 67 13.42 -3.90 -7.68
C ILE A 67 12.64 -2.85 -6.89
N VAL A 68 11.83 -3.28 -5.93
CA VAL A 68 11.06 -2.36 -5.09
C VAL A 68 11.97 -1.42 -4.32
N ARG A 69 12.99 -1.96 -3.64
CA ARG A 69 13.89 -1.15 -2.81
C ARG A 69 14.79 -0.22 -3.61
N ALA A 70 15.39 -0.70 -4.69
CA ALA A 70 16.36 0.06 -5.46
C ALA A 70 15.70 1.08 -6.39
N PHE A 71 14.59 0.72 -7.03
CA PHE A 71 14.01 1.55 -8.10
C PHE A 71 12.70 2.21 -7.70
N PHE A 72 11.81 1.53 -6.97
CA PHE A 72 10.46 2.05 -6.71
C PHE A 72 10.39 2.90 -5.45
N GLN A 73 11.07 2.47 -4.38
CA GLN A 73 11.07 3.14 -3.09
C GLN A 73 11.48 4.63 -3.15
N PRO A 74 12.46 5.06 -3.96
CA PRO A 74 12.83 6.48 -4.07
C PRO A 74 11.70 7.39 -4.55
N PHE A 75 10.68 6.84 -5.22
CA PHE A 75 9.52 7.59 -5.71
C PHE A 75 8.31 7.52 -4.78
N LYS A 76 8.41 6.76 -3.67
CA LYS A 76 7.33 6.64 -2.69
C LYS A 76 7.15 7.97 -1.97
N ARG A 77 5.91 8.46 -1.93
CA ARG A 77 5.52 9.62 -1.12
C ARG A 77 4.98 9.19 0.25
N GLU A 78 4.93 10.14 1.17
CA GLU A 78 4.17 9.95 2.41
C GLU A 78 2.69 9.70 2.09
N MET A 79 2.01 8.93 2.93
CA MET A 79 0.70 8.37 2.63
C MET A 79 -0.43 8.96 3.49
N ILE A 80 -0.13 9.88 4.41
CA ILE A 80 -1.10 10.30 5.45
C ILE A 80 -1.60 11.72 5.21
N SER A 81 -0.79 12.64 4.72
CA SER A 81 -1.22 14.03 4.54
C SER A 81 -2.32 14.14 3.48
N THR A 82 -3.30 15.00 3.77
CA THR A 82 -4.39 15.40 2.87
C THR A 82 -4.11 16.72 2.15
N ASP A 83 -2.93 17.32 2.34
CA ASP A 83 -2.58 18.63 1.77
C ASP A 83 -2.73 18.66 0.25
N GLU A 84 -2.51 17.53 -0.43
CA GLU A 84 -2.68 17.42 -1.87
C GLU A 84 -4.12 17.71 -2.33
N TYR A 85 -5.11 17.30 -1.54
CA TYR A 85 -6.52 17.59 -1.84
C TYR A 85 -6.85 19.04 -1.51
N VAL A 86 -6.41 19.54 -0.35
CA VAL A 86 -6.61 20.94 0.05
C VAL A 86 -6.02 21.92 -0.98
N ASN A 87 -4.79 21.68 -1.41
CA ASN A 87 -4.11 22.52 -2.39
C ASN A 87 -4.84 22.51 -3.74
N ARG A 88 -5.40 21.36 -4.14
CA ARG A 88 -6.17 21.24 -5.37
C ARG A 88 -7.51 21.97 -5.28
N THR A 89 -8.21 21.82 -4.16
CA THR A 89 -9.47 22.52 -3.91
C THR A 89 -9.26 24.03 -3.95
N ASN A 90 -8.20 24.52 -3.30
CA ASN A 90 -7.81 25.92 -3.32
C ASN A 90 -7.46 26.39 -4.74
N ALA A 91 -6.70 25.60 -5.50
CA ALA A 91 -6.37 25.92 -6.89
C ALA A 91 -7.59 25.93 -7.83
N ALA A 92 -8.64 25.16 -7.51
CA ALA A 92 -9.93 25.15 -8.20
C ALA A 92 -10.88 26.28 -7.73
N GLY A 93 -10.40 27.24 -6.94
CA GLY A 93 -11.22 28.35 -6.44
C GLY A 93 -12.23 27.94 -5.37
N GLY A 94 -12.01 26.81 -4.69
CA GLY A 94 -12.94 26.28 -3.68
C GLY A 94 -14.12 25.49 -4.25
N HIS A 95 -14.13 25.23 -5.57
CA HIS A 95 -15.23 24.54 -6.26
C HIS A 95 -14.91 23.08 -6.62
N GLU A 96 -13.93 22.46 -5.96
CA GLU A 96 -13.72 21.02 -6.15
C GLU A 96 -14.96 20.28 -5.64
N HIS A 97 -15.53 19.44 -6.51
CA HIS A 97 -16.86 18.85 -6.39
C HIS A 97 -17.20 18.30 -4.99
N ASP A 98 -18.46 18.46 -4.60
CA ASP A 98 -19.05 17.79 -3.44
C ASP A 98 -18.74 16.29 -3.48
N GLY A 99 -18.36 15.74 -2.33
CA GLY A 99 -18.12 14.30 -2.18
C GLY A 99 -19.40 13.48 -2.35
N PHE A 100 -19.23 12.17 -2.56
CA PHE A 100 -20.34 11.22 -2.68
C PHE A 100 -20.56 10.41 -1.41
N LEU A 101 -19.77 10.64 -0.36
CA LEU A 101 -19.87 9.94 0.90
C LEU A 101 -21.12 10.38 1.68
N ALA A 102 -22.01 9.44 1.97
CA ALA A 102 -23.23 9.70 2.74
C ALA A 102 -22.98 9.86 4.24
N LEU A 103 -21.89 9.29 4.75
CA LEU A 103 -21.53 9.33 6.16
C LEU A 103 -20.97 10.70 6.56
N SER A 104 -21.45 11.21 7.69
CA SER A 104 -20.89 12.42 8.29
C SER A 104 -19.50 12.17 8.88
N SER A 105 -18.72 13.24 9.05
CA SER A 105 -17.41 13.17 9.70
C SER A 105 -17.49 12.52 11.09
N GLU A 106 -18.54 12.82 11.86
CA GLU A 106 -18.75 12.26 13.20
C GLU A 106 -18.94 10.74 13.18
N GLN A 107 -19.67 10.22 12.18
CA GLN A 107 -19.87 8.78 12.01
C GLN A 107 -18.56 8.07 11.66
N LEU A 108 -17.66 8.74 10.94
CA LEU A 108 -16.35 8.20 10.57
C LEU A 108 -15.33 8.32 11.71
N VAL A 109 -15.42 9.34 12.57
CA VAL A 109 -14.43 9.61 13.63
C VAL A 109 -14.25 8.43 14.61
N GLN A 110 -15.24 7.52 14.72
CA GLN A 110 -15.16 6.34 15.60
C GLN A 110 -13.90 5.47 15.39
N ARG A 111 -13.33 5.40 14.18
CA ARG A 111 -12.10 4.62 13.94
C ARG A 111 -10.83 5.35 14.36
N SER A 112 -10.83 6.68 14.27
CA SER A 112 -9.65 7.51 14.58
C SER A 112 -9.18 7.33 16.03
N SER A 113 -10.10 7.03 16.97
CA SER A 113 -9.78 6.83 18.39
C SER A 113 -8.93 5.60 18.68
N ASP A 114 -9.01 4.57 17.83
CA ASP A 114 -8.30 3.30 18.03
C ASP A 114 -6.90 3.28 17.38
N GLY A 115 -6.53 4.38 16.71
CA GLY A 115 -5.29 4.50 15.94
C GLY A 115 -5.35 3.77 14.59
N ARG A 116 -4.52 4.24 13.65
CA ARG A 116 -4.42 3.65 12.31
C ARG A 116 -3.66 2.31 12.37
N PRO A 117 -4.03 1.32 11.54
CA PRO A 117 -3.22 0.14 11.38
C PRO A 117 -1.89 0.46 10.71
N VAL A 118 -0.90 -0.39 10.95
CA VAL A 118 0.42 -0.27 10.35
C VAL A 118 0.35 -0.80 8.92
N VAL A 119 0.78 0.01 7.96
CA VAL A 119 0.94 -0.38 6.56
C VAL A 119 2.41 -0.54 6.23
N GLY A 120 2.73 -1.53 5.38
CA GLY A 120 4.09 -1.87 4.99
C GLY A 120 4.92 -0.67 4.46
N PRO A 121 6.23 -0.60 4.78
CA PRO A 121 7.08 0.51 4.37
C PRO A 121 7.42 0.51 2.88
N HIS A 122 7.23 -0.61 2.18
CA HIS A 122 7.49 -0.73 0.75
C HIS A 122 6.51 0.10 -0.10
N ALA A 123 6.93 0.52 -1.28
CA ALA A 123 6.07 1.24 -2.22
C ALA A 123 4.93 0.36 -2.77
N VAL A 124 5.27 -0.89 -3.12
CA VAL A 124 4.35 -1.92 -3.61
C VAL A 124 4.86 -3.32 -3.22
N PRO A 125 3.97 -4.33 -3.11
CA PRO A 125 2.53 -4.14 -2.93
C PRO A 125 2.25 -3.41 -1.59
N GLN A 126 1.18 -2.63 -1.55
CA GLN A 126 0.75 -1.97 -0.32
C GLN A 126 -0.10 -2.95 0.50
N ARG A 127 0.32 -3.24 1.73
CA ARG A 127 -0.35 -4.19 2.62
C ARG A 127 -0.49 -3.65 4.03
N GLN A 128 -1.63 -3.95 4.65
CA GLN A 128 -1.89 -3.74 6.06
C GLN A 128 -1.27 -4.88 6.88
N LEU A 129 -0.64 -4.55 8.00
CA LEU A 129 0.14 -5.49 8.82
C LEU A 129 -0.46 -5.71 10.21
N THR A 130 -1.31 -4.80 10.68
CA THR A 130 -1.98 -4.90 11.99
C THR A 130 -3.48 -4.67 11.83
N GLN A 131 -4.26 -4.97 12.87
CA GLN A 131 -5.73 -4.89 12.83
C GLN A 131 -6.33 -5.72 11.68
N ILE A 132 -5.74 -6.87 11.38
CA ILE A 132 -6.24 -7.78 10.36
C ILE A 132 -7.53 -8.43 10.89
N PRO A 133 -8.64 -8.42 10.14
CA PRO A 133 -9.89 -9.01 10.60
C PRO A 133 -9.81 -10.51 10.84
N GLU A 134 -10.72 -10.98 11.69
CA GLU A 134 -11.07 -12.39 11.81
C GLU A 134 -11.77 -12.89 10.54
N GLN A 135 -11.80 -14.22 10.35
CA GLN A 135 -12.25 -14.83 9.10
C GLN A 135 -13.73 -14.57 8.82
N ASP A 136 -14.57 -14.51 9.85
CA ASP A 136 -15.99 -14.17 9.73
C ASP A 136 -16.22 -12.76 9.17
N ILE A 137 -15.44 -11.76 9.62
CA ILE A 137 -15.51 -10.39 9.09
C ILE A 137 -14.98 -10.31 7.65
N LYS A 138 -13.96 -11.10 7.33
CA LYS A 138 -13.44 -11.23 5.95
C LYS A 138 -14.51 -11.79 5.01
N ASP A 139 -15.14 -12.88 5.41
CA ASP A 139 -16.21 -13.54 4.64
C ASP A 139 -17.42 -12.62 4.50
N LYS A 140 -17.78 -11.89 5.57
CA LYS A 140 -18.84 -10.87 5.54
C LYS A 140 -18.55 -9.77 4.52
N LEU A 141 -17.35 -9.17 4.55
CA LEU A 141 -16.96 -8.14 3.59
C LEU A 141 -17.03 -8.65 2.15
N GLN A 142 -16.51 -9.85 1.90
CA GLN A 142 -16.54 -10.47 0.58
C GLN A 142 -17.99 -10.69 0.10
N ALA A 143 -18.86 -11.21 0.96
CA ALA A 143 -20.28 -11.41 0.66
C ALA A 143 -21.02 -10.09 0.38
N GLU A 144 -20.76 -9.03 1.14
CA GLU A 144 -21.38 -7.71 0.91
C GLU A 144 -20.94 -7.09 -0.42
N ILE A 145 -19.67 -7.27 -0.83
CA ILE A 145 -19.18 -6.78 -2.13
C ILE A 145 -19.81 -7.57 -3.29
N GLU A 146 -19.94 -8.89 -3.15
CA GLU A 146 -20.64 -9.72 -4.13
C GLU A 146 -22.12 -9.32 -4.25
N ALA A 147 -22.80 -9.13 -3.14
CA ALA A 147 -24.19 -8.68 -3.11
C ALA A 147 -24.33 -7.27 -3.71
N PHE A 148 -23.41 -6.35 -3.39
CA PHE A 148 -23.37 -5.01 -3.95
C PHE A 148 -23.23 -5.04 -5.49
N VAL A 149 -22.30 -5.84 -6.02
CA VAL A 149 -22.15 -5.96 -7.48
C VAL A 149 -23.39 -6.59 -8.11
N ALA A 150 -23.96 -7.62 -7.50
CA ALA A 150 -25.19 -8.27 -7.99
C ALA A 150 -26.38 -7.29 -8.05
N ARG A 151 -26.53 -6.40 -7.07
CA ARG A 151 -27.57 -5.34 -7.06
C ARG A 151 -27.32 -4.24 -8.09
N ASN A 152 -26.06 -4.03 -8.49
CA ASN A 152 -25.63 -2.92 -9.35
C ASN A 152 -25.07 -3.37 -10.71
N LEU A 153 -25.48 -4.52 -11.26
CA LEU A 153 -24.99 -5.01 -12.57
C LEU A 153 -25.24 -4.03 -13.74
N HIS A 154 -26.18 -3.11 -13.58
CA HIS A 154 -26.42 -2.02 -14.52
C HIS A 154 -25.35 -0.92 -14.48
N LEU A 155 -24.53 -0.83 -13.44
CA LEU A 155 -23.45 0.15 -13.27
C LEU A 155 -22.07 -0.49 -13.20
N VAL A 156 -21.96 -1.68 -12.62
CA VAL A 156 -20.68 -2.33 -12.31
C VAL A 156 -20.65 -3.81 -12.70
N LYS A 157 -19.44 -4.36 -12.76
CA LYS A 157 -19.13 -5.77 -13.01
C LYS A 157 -17.89 -6.19 -12.23
N PHE A 158 -17.72 -7.49 -12.02
CA PHE A 158 -16.43 -8.02 -11.58
C PHE A 158 -15.48 -8.20 -12.77
N GLN A 159 -14.22 -7.87 -12.55
CA GLN A 159 -13.11 -8.18 -13.45
C GLN A 159 -11.84 -8.32 -12.61
N LYS A 160 -10.83 -9.03 -13.12
CA LYS A 160 -9.52 -9.11 -12.45
C LYS A 160 -8.92 -7.70 -12.30
N SER A 161 -8.48 -7.35 -11.09
CA SER A 161 -7.86 -6.05 -10.82
C SER A 161 -6.64 -5.80 -11.70
N ASN A 162 -6.50 -4.58 -12.23
CA ASN A 162 -5.35 -4.20 -13.06
C ASN A 162 -4.05 -4.10 -12.25
N LEU A 163 -4.16 -3.62 -11.00
CA LEU A 163 -3.03 -3.31 -10.15
C LEU A 163 -2.69 -4.47 -9.22
N GLU A 164 -3.70 -5.12 -8.61
CA GLU A 164 -3.48 -6.25 -7.71
C GLU A 164 -3.24 -7.56 -8.47
N ARG A 165 -3.86 -7.74 -9.65
CA ARG A 165 -3.72 -8.90 -10.55
C ARG A 165 -4.12 -10.27 -9.99
N HIS A 166 -4.37 -10.38 -8.68
CA HIS A 166 -4.70 -11.63 -7.99
C HIS A 166 -6.10 -11.62 -7.39
N ALA A 167 -6.70 -10.45 -7.17
CA ALA A 167 -8.08 -10.29 -6.71
C ALA A 167 -9.02 -9.79 -7.83
N ASN A 168 -10.31 -10.01 -7.64
CA ASN A 168 -11.33 -9.35 -8.44
C ASN A 168 -11.52 -7.91 -7.93
N GLY A 169 -11.66 -6.98 -8.86
CA GLY A 169 -12.08 -5.63 -8.60
C GLY A 169 -13.53 -5.40 -9.06
N VAL A 170 -14.13 -4.35 -8.51
CA VAL A 170 -15.39 -3.77 -8.95
C VAL A 170 -15.07 -2.75 -10.04
N PHE A 171 -15.52 -3.03 -11.25
CA PHE A 171 -15.31 -2.21 -12.43
C PHE A 171 -16.63 -1.61 -12.90
N LEU A 172 -16.59 -0.43 -13.51
CA LEU A 172 -17.74 0.08 -14.25
C LEU A 172 -18.14 -0.88 -15.39
N ALA A 173 -19.44 -1.05 -15.60
CA ALA A 173 -19.98 -1.77 -16.74
C ALA A 173 -19.57 -1.08 -18.06
N ASP A 174 -19.41 -1.84 -19.14
CA ASP A 174 -18.76 -1.35 -20.36
C ASP A 174 -19.50 -0.19 -21.04
N HIS A 175 -20.82 -0.11 -20.84
CA HIS A 175 -21.68 0.92 -21.41
C HIS A 175 -21.70 2.23 -20.59
N ILE A 176 -21.11 2.24 -19.39
CA ILE A 176 -21.05 3.44 -18.55
C ILE A 176 -19.97 4.38 -19.08
N PRO A 177 -20.31 5.64 -19.40
CA PRO A 177 -19.32 6.64 -19.82
C PRO A 177 -18.25 6.83 -18.76
N ARG A 178 -16.98 6.82 -19.19
CA ARG A 178 -15.84 6.94 -18.28
C ARG A 178 -15.41 8.40 -18.18
N ASN A 179 -15.51 8.98 -16.99
CA ASN A 179 -14.87 10.26 -16.67
C ASN A 179 -13.33 10.14 -16.71
N LYS A 180 -12.62 11.24 -16.44
CA LYS A 180 -11.14 11.25 -16.51
C LYS A 180 -10.51 10.19 -15.60
N LEU A 181 -10.92 10.13 -14.33
CA LEU A 181 -10.41 9.15 -13.35
C LEU A 181 -10.73 7.72 -13.78
N ALA A 182 -11.96 7.47 -14.22
CA ALA A 182 -12.39 6.16 -14.72
C ALA A 182 -11.60 5.71 -15.96
N ARG A 183 -11.15 6.62 -16.82
CA ARG A 183 -10.25 6.26 -17.93
C ARG A 183 -8.86 5.90 -17.43
N THR A 184 -8.27 6.73 -16.56
CA THR A 184 -6.95 6.48 -15.95
C THR A 184 -6.89 5.13 -15.26
N MET A 185 -7.93 4.80 -14.49
CA MET A 185 -8.03 3.53 -13.74
C MET A 185 -8.68 2.40 -14.54
N LYS A 186 -8.91 2.60 -15.84
CA LYS A 186 -9.54 1.62 -16.75
C LYS A 186 -10.88 1.07 -16.27
N GLY A 187 -11.63 1.87 -15.52
CA GLY A 187 -12.94 1.57 -14.99
C GLY A 187 -12.93 0.89 -13.62
N GLU A 188 -11.77 0.58 -13.06
CA GLU A 188 -11.66 -0.04 -11.73
C GLU A 188 -11.97 0.99 -10.65
N ALA A 189 -13.10 0.84 -9.96
CA ALA A 189 -13.51 1.70 -8.86
C ALA A 189 -12.95 1.21 -7.53
N ALA A 190 -12.96 -0.10 -7.30
CA ALA A 190 -12.46 -0.70 -6.06
C ALA A 190 -11.88 -2.10 -6.27
N HIS A 191 -11.03 -2.56 -5.36
CA HIS A 191 -10.73 -3.98 -5.18
C HIS A 191 -10.33 -4.29 -3.73
N VAL A 192 -10.53 -5.54 -3.33
CA VAL A 192 -10.15 -6.06 -2.01
C VAL A 192 -8.87 -6.87 -2.13
N HIS A 193 -7.98 -6.77 -1.14
CA HIS A 193 -6.87 -7.69 -0.95
C HIS A 193 -7.36 -9.03 -0.34
N SER A 194 -8.31 -9.71 -0.99
CA SER A 194 -9.03 -10.89 -0.47
C SER A 194 -8.14 -12.11 -0.20
N GLY A 195 -6.97 -12.19 -0.84
CA GLY A 195 -5.98 -13.23 -0.54
C GLY A 195 -5.17 -13.00 0.73
N ASN A 196 -5.27 -11.83 1.36
CA ASN A 196 -4.34 -11.36 2.41
C ASN A 196 -5.08 -10.62 3.54
N ASP A 197 -4.88 -9.30 3.63
CA ASP A 197 -5.23 -8.45 4.77
C ASP A 197 -6.67 -7.90 4.74
N HIS A 198 -7.37 -8.04 3.61
CA HIS A 198 -8.73 -7.51 3.38
C HIS A 198 -8.86 -5.98 3.49
N SER A 199 -7.75 -5.25 3.42
CA SER A 199 -7.79 -3.83 3.07
C SER A 199 -8.20 -3.67 1.60
N LEU A 200 -8.66 -2.47 1.23
CA LEU A 200 -9.21 -2.20 -0.09
C LEU A 200 -8.48 -1.05 -0.74
N HIS A 201 -8.35 -1.09 -2.05
CA HIS A 201 -8.11 0.11 -2.83
C HIS A 201 -9.41 0.62 -3.44
N VAL A 202 -9.61 1.94 -3.39
CA VAL A 202 -10.77 2.62 -3.96
C VAL A 202 -10.35 3.91 -4.67
N VAL A 203 -11.22 4.44 -5.53
CA VAL A 203 -11.04 5.75 -6.19
C VAL A 203 -12.19 6.68 -5.79
N LEU A 204 -11.93 7.62 -4.89
CA LEU A 204 -12.97 8.53 -4.36
C LEU A 204 -12.89 9.94 -4.97
N ALA A 205 -13.91 10.76 -4.69
CA ALA A 205 -13.78 12.19 -4.91
C ALA A 205 -12.67 12.76 -4.00
N PRO A 206 -11.96 13.83 -4.40
CA PRO A 206 -10.94 14.47 -3.57
C PRO A 206 -11.42 14.89 -2.17
N ALA A 207 -12.65 15.41 -2.07
CA ALA A 207 -13.28 15.76 -0.80
C ALA A 207 -13.46 14.53 0.10
N ASP A 208 -13.97 13.43 -0.45
CA ASP A 208 -14.14 12.16 0.28
C ASP A 208 -12.79 11.59 0.70
N CYS A 209 -11.76 11.65 -0.16
CA CYS A 209 -10.40 11.21 0.18
C CYS A 209 -9.90 11.91 1.44
N LYS A 210 -10.05 13.24 1.50
CA LYS A 210 -9.68 14.03 2.67
C LYS A 210 -10.47 13.57 3.89
N THR A 211 -11.79 13.47 3.79
CA THR A 211 -12.68 13.10 4.90
C THR A 211 -12.32 11.73 5.49
N VAL A 212 -12.18 10.69 4.66
CA VAL A 212 -11.89 9.34 5.15
C VAL A 212 -10.45 9.18 5.66
N ILE A 213 -9.50 9.92 5.06
CA ILE A 213 -8.13 9.95 5.58
C ILE A 213 -8.13 10.63 6.94
N ASP A 214 -8.66 11.85 7.08
CA ASP A 214 -8.68 12.58 8.36
C ASP A 214 -9.39 11.79 9.47
N ALA A 215 -10.47 11.10 9.14
CA ALA A 215 -11.23 10.27 10.07
C ALA A 215 -10.55 8.94 10.44
N GLY A 216 -9.34 8.64 9.94
CA GLY A 216 -8.59 7.45 10.35
C GLY A 216 -8.90 6.17 9.56
N TRP A 217 -9.70 6.25 8.49
CA TRP A 217 -10.14 5.09 7.71
C TRP A 217 -9.23 4.70 6.56
N ALA A 218 -8.38 5.64 6.13
CA ALA A 218 -7.61 5.46 4.92
C ALA A 218 -6.22 6.08 5.00
N GLN A 219 -5.44 5.74 3.98
CA GLN A 219 -4.20 6.43 3.63
C GLN A 219 -4.00 6.35 2.12
N ARG A 220 -3.23 7.26 1.54
CA ARG A 220 -2.94 7.28 0.11
C ARG A 220 -2.09 6.08 -0.31
N HIS A 221 -2.13 5.76 -1.60
CA HIS A 221 -1.15 4.85 -2.18
C HIS A 221 0.22 5.55 -2.30
N GLY A 222 1.31 4.81 -2.08
CA GLY A 222 2.67 5.40 -2.07
C GLY A 222 3.10 6.07 -3.37
N PHE A 223 2.45 5.72 -4.49
CA PHE A 223 2.66 6.33 -5.81
C PHE A 223 1.52 7.26 -6.27
N ALA A 224 0.48 7.45 -5.45
CA ALA A 224 -0.63 8.33 -5.78
C ALA A 224 -0.12 9.76 -6.04
N GLY A 225 -0.52 10.34 -7.17
CA GLY A 225 -0.11 11.69 -7.59
C GLY A 225 1.36 11.81 -8.04
N THR A 226 2.12 10.72 -8.14
CA THR A 226 3.52 10.74 -8.62
C THR A 226 3.59 10.56 -10.13
N LYS A 227 4.74 10.89 -10.74
CA LYS A 227 5.06 10.52 -12.14
C LYS A 227 5.72 9.14 -12.28
N ALA A 228 5.75 8.34 -11.21
CA ALA A 228 6.53 7.11 -11.14
C ALA A 228 6.10 6.09 -12.21
N MET A 229 4.79 5.87 -12.35
CA MET A 229 4.27 4.89 -13.31
C MET A 229 4.56 5.30 -14.75
N THR A 230 4.35 6.57 -15.10
CA THR A 230 4.69 7.08 -16.43
C THR A 230 6.19 7.00 -16.69
N PHE A 231 7.04 7.30 -15.70
CA PHE A 231 8.49 7.19 -15.82
C PHE A 231 8.93 5.74 -16.08
N PHE A 232 8.52 4.77 -15.25
CA PHE A 232 8.89 3.36 -15.42
C PHE A 232 8.29 2.72 -16.67
N ALA A 233 7.15 3.21 -17.14
CA ALA A 233 6.50 2.73 -18.35
C ALA A 233 6.91 3.50 -19.61
N LEU A 234 7.92 4.38 -19.54
CA LEU A 234 8.40 5.19 -20.66
C LEU A 234 7.27 5.93 -21.39
N GLY A 235 6.33 6.49 -20.64
CA GLY A 235 5.18 7.24 -21.19
C GLY A 235 3.96 6.40 -21.57
N THR A 236 4.07 5.06 -21.59
CA THR A 236 2.97 4.18 -22.07
C THR A 236 1.87 3.92 -21.04
N ARG A 237 2.05 4.35 -19.79
CA ARG A 237 1.05 4.22 -18.72
C ARG A 237 0.83 5.54 -18.01
N GLU A 238 -0.44 5.82 -17.74
CA GLU A 238 -0.83 6.93 -16.89
C GLU A 238 -0.42 6.69 -15.43
N ASN A 239 -0.35 7.79 -14.68
CA ASN A 239 -0.01 7.74 -13.27
C ASN A 239 -1.19 7.29 -12.41
N ILE A 240 -0.86 6.74 -11.24
CA ILE A 240 -1.85 6.46 -10.22
C ILE A 240 -2.39 7.81 -9.73
N PRO A 241 -3.71 8.06 -9.84
CA PRO A 241 -4.30 9.32 -9.41
C PRO A 241 -4.16 9.48 -7.89
N SER A 242 -4.17 10.72 -7.41
CA SER A 242 -4.10 11.02 -5.97
C SER A 242 -5.29 10.46 -5.18
N GLU A 243 -6.40 10.24 -5.88
CA GLU A 243 -7.70 9.76 -5.42
C GLU A 243 -7.71 8.24 -5.19
N TYR A 244 -6.66 7.56 -5.66
CA TYR A 244 -6.47 6.14 -5.42
C TYR A 244 -5.84 5.93 -4.05
N ILE A 245 -6.69 5.54 -3.10
CA ILE A 245 -6.33 5.40 -1.68
C ILE A 245 -6.53 3.96 -1.20
N LEU A 246 -5.89 3.63 -0.08
CA LEU A 246 -6.08 2.39 0.66
C LEU A 246 -7.07 2.65 1.80
N ILE A 247 -8.16 1.90 1.82
CA ILE A 247 -9.08 1.79 2.95
C ILE A 247 -8.62 0.63 3.83
N TYR A 248 -8.55 0.88 5.13
CA TYR A 248 -8.17 -0.16 6.09
C TYR A 248 -9.23 -1.25 6.19
N ALA A 249 -8.78 -2.48 6.47
CA ALA A 249 -9.67 -3.61 6.62
C ALA A 249 -10.67 -3.39 7.78
N PRO A 250 -11.96 -3.70 7.59
CA PRO A 250 -12.95 -3.60 8.67
C PRO A 250 -12.68 -4.67 9.73
N ARG A 251 -12.94 -4.35 10.99
CA ARG A 251 -12.70 -5.21 12.17
C ARG A 251 -14.00 -5.77 12.74
N THR A 252 -15.14 -5.18 12.39
CA THR A 252 -16.47 -5.53 12.90
C THR A 252 -17.50 -5.39 11.79
N GLU A 253 -18.69 -5.95 11.97
CA GLU A 253 -19.79 -5.79 11.01
C GLU A 253 -20.19 -4.32 10.79
N ALA A 254 -20.14 -3.49 11.84
CA ALA A 254 -20.39 -2.05 11.72
C ALA A 254 -19.34 -1.37 10.83
N GLU A 255 -18.07 -1.78 10.95
CA GLU A 255 -17.03 -1.26 10.05
C GLU A 255 -17.17 -1.78 8.62
N VAL A 256 -17.70 -2.99 8.41
CA VAL A 256 -18.04 -3.49 7.06
C VAL A 256 -19.06 -2.56 6.41
N ALA A 257 -20.11 -2.16 7.13
CA ALA A 257 -21.10 -1.21 6.63
C ALA A 257 -20.44 0.13 6.23
N THR A 258 -19.56 0.68 7.07
CA THR A 258 -18.79 1.90 6.75
C THR A 258 -17.93 1.73 5.50
N VAL A 259 -17.24 0.60 5.35
CA VAL A 259 -16.43 0.31 4.16
C VAL A 259 -17.32 0.23 2.91
N MET A 260 -18.52 -0.34 3.02
CA MET A 260 -19.45 -0.43 1.89
C MET A 260 -20.03 0.93 1.48
N GLU A 261 -20.22 1.87 2.41
CA GLU A 261 -20.54 3.27 2.09
C GLU A 261 -19.41 3.94 1.30
N ILE A 262 -18.15 3.68 1.68
CA ILE A 262 -16.98 4.19 0.93
C ILE A 262 -16.90 3.57 -0.46
N VAL A 263 -17.15 2.26 -0.60
CA VAL A 263 -17.20 1.59 -1.92
C VAL A 263 -18.33 2.18 -2.78
N THR A 264 -19.49 2.47 -2.19
CA THR A 264 -20.61 3.11 -2.86
C THR A 264 -20.22 4.50 -3.37
N ALA A 265 -19.61 5.34 -2.54
CA ALA A 265 -19.09 6.64 -2.92
C ALA A 265 -18.05 6.56 -4.06
N SER A 266 -17.20 5.52 -4.05
CA SER A 266 -16.25 5.28 -5.15
C SER A 266 -16.95 4.99 -6.47
N VAL A 267 -17.98 4.14 -6.47
CA VAL A 267 -18.75 3.84 -7.68
C VAL A 267 -19.49 5.08 -8.17
N LYS A 268 -20.11 5.86 -7.29
CA LYS A 268 -20.75 7.13 -7.66
C LYS A 268 -19.77 8.09 -8.32
N ASN A 269 -18.60 8.32 -7.71
CA ASN A 269 -17.53 9.16 -8.25
C ASN A 269 -17.05 8.68 -9.63
N MET A 270 -16.86 7.37 -9.80
CA MET A 270 -16.32 6.81 -11.03
C MET A 270 -17.34 6.76 -12.17
N SER A 271 -18.61 6.54 -11.85
CA SER A 271 -19.70 6.44 -12.83
C SER A 271 -20.39 7.78 -13.12
N GLY A 272 -20.34 8.74 -12.19
CA GLY A 272 -21.13 9.96 -12.21
C GLY A 272 -22.64 9.71 -12.01
N ARG A 273 -23.00 8.61 -11.35
CA ARG A 273 -24.38 8.14 -11.18
C ARG A 273 -24.78 8.12 -9.72
N GLU A 274 -26.01 8.55 -9.44
CA GLU A 274 -26.57 8.55 -8.09
C GLU A 274 -27.37 7.28 -7.78
N ASP A 275 -27.79 6.52 -8.78
CA ASP A 275 -28.67 5.35 -8.67
C ASP A 275 -27.97 4.05 -8.24
N VAL A 276 -26.90 4.16 -7.43
CA VAL A 276 -26.19 3.03 -6.82
C VAL A 276 -27.01 2.48 -5.64
N ARG A 277 -27.16 1.16 -5.55
CA ARG A 277 -28.08 0.44 -4.63
C ARG A 277 -27.40 -0.48 -3.62
#